data_AF-A0A963V0N1-F1
#
_entry.id   AF-A0A963V0N1-F1
#
_cell.length_a   1.000
_cell.length_b   1.000
_cell.length_c   1.000
_cell.angle_alpha   90.00
_cell.angle_beta   90.00
_cell.angle_gamma   90.00
#
_symmetry.space_group_name_H-M   'P 1'
#
loop_
_entity.id
_entity.type
_entity.pdbx_description
1 polymer ?
#
loop_
_entity_poly.entity_id
_entity_poly.type
_entity_poly.pdbx_seq_one_letter_code
_entity_poly.pdbx_strand_id
1 'polypeptide(L)'
;SMLMDLFHSHVAISAKRRVHFHAFMQEVQAALHEARKTGVDDAIRPVAEAIAEDLRLLSFDEMQITDIADAMIVGRLFQMLFERGVTVVATSNRVPDDLYKDGLNRPLFLPFIGLLKDRMQVVELESETDYRQHRLAGARVYFTPAGAEARTAIANIWLELTGGGGDGPLRLAVKGRQVTLPDHRSGVARASFWELCGQPLGPADYLAIADAVRVLIVEDIPHLSAANYNEAKRFVTLIDALYEARTRLIASAADVPERLYLEGAGSFEFERTASRLREMQSADWAGG
;
A
#
# COMPACT_ATOMS: atom_id res chain seq x y z
N SER A 1 6.03 2.76 8.61
CA SER A 1 6.77 1.59 9.14
C SER A 1 7.10 1.85 10.61
N MET A 2 6.96 0.86 11.51
CA MET A 2 7.27 1.02 12.95
C MET A 2 8.68 1.59 13.20
N LEU A 3 9.67 1.15 12.42
CA LEU A 3 11.04 1.69 12.53
C LEU A 3 11.10 3.16 12.13
N MET A 4 10.43 3.53 11.02
CA MET A 4 10.37 4.91 10.57
C MET A 4 9.60 5.79 11.56
N ASP A 5 8.57 5.26 12.22
CA ASP A 5 7.85 5.95 13.28
C ASP A 5 8.74 6.27 14.48
N LEU A 6 9.49 5.28 14.95
CA LEU A 6 10.45 5.47 16.02
C LEU A 6 11.53 6.48 15.63
N PHE A 7 12.13 6.33 14.44
CA PHE A 7 13.11 7.27 13.92
C PHE A 7 12.53 8.70 13.86
N HIS A 8 11.41 8.88 13.16
CA HIS A 8 10.83 10.19 12.91
C HIS A 8 10.39 10.88 14.21
N SER A 9 9.82 10.15 15.17
CA SER A 9 9.41 10.70 16.47
C SER A 9 10.60 11.15 17.33
N HIS A 10 11.74 10.46 17.27
CA HIS A 10 12.91 10.75 18.11
C HIS A 10 13.84 11.83 17.55
N VAL A 11 13.77 12.15 16.24
CA VAL A 11 14.57 13.26 15.69
C VAL A 11 14.01 14.60 16.19
N ALA A 12 14.78 15.31 17.02
CA ALA A 12 14.37 16.55 17.69
C ALA A 12 14.46 17.80 16.79
N ILE A 13 13.81 17.77 15.62
CA ILE A 13 13.64 18.94 14.73
C ILE A 13 12.17 19.10 14.36
N SER A 14 11.73 20.34 14.15
CA SER A 14 10.36 20.66 13.67
C SER A 14 10.24 20.59 12.14
N ALA A 15 11.30 20.94 11.42
CA ALA A 15 11.39 20.91 9.95
C ALA A 15 11.54 19.48 9.40
N LYS A 16 10.61 18.58 9.76
CA LYS A 16 10.58 17.19 9.33
C LYS A 16 9.20 16.81 8.81
N ARG A 17 9.16 15.97 7.79
CA ARG A 17 7.92 15.44 7.21
C ARG A 17 8.05 13.94 7.01
N ARG A 18 7.06 13.18 7.47
CA ARG A 18 6.88 11.76 7.14
C ARG A 18 5.73 11.62 6.15
N VAL A 19 5.92 10.83 5.11
CA VAL A 19 4.92 10.61 4.07
C VAL A 19 5.19 9.29 3.33
N HIS A 20 4.13 8.64 2.85
CA HIS A 20 4.27 7.49 1.95
C HIS A 20 4.83 7.94 0.60
N PHE A 21 5.76 7.17 0.03
CA PHE A 21 6.43 7.56 -1.20
C PHE A 21 5.46 7.82 -2.36
N HIS A 22 4.46 6.95 -2.57
CA HIS A 22 3.47 7.13 -3.64
C HIS A 22 2.59 8.38 -3.45
N ALA A 23 2.13 8.64 -2.22
CA ALA A 23 1.34 9.83 -1.91
C ALA A 23 2.15 11.11 -2.17
N PHE A 24 3.43 11.11 -1.80
CA PHE A 24 4.33 12.23 -2.09
C PHE A 24 4.52 12.43 -3.59
N MET A 25 4.70 11.36 -4.37
CA MET A 25 4.84 11.48 -5.83
C MET A 25 3.56 12.03 -6.48
N GLN A 26 2.37 11.66 -6.00
CA GLN A 26 1.11 12.27 -6.47
C GLN A 26 1.04 13.77 -6.18
N GLU A 27 1.45 14.21 -4.99
CA GLU A 27 1.53 15.65 -4.65
C GLU A 27 2.51 16.39 -5.58
N VAL A 28 3.69 15.80 -5.81
CA VAL A 28 4.71 16.36 -6.71
C VAL A 28 4.16 16.47 -8.13
N GLN A 29 3.53 15.42 -8.66
CA GLN A 29 2.94 15.44 -10.00
C GLN A 29 1.86 16.52 -10.14
N ALA A 30 1.00 16.67 -9.14
CA ALA A 30 -0.02 17.72 -9.11
C ALA A 30 0.64 19.13 -9.12
N ALA A 31 1.65 19.33 -8.28
CA ALA A 31 2.40 20.58 -8.23
C ALA A 31 3.14 20.88 -9.56
N LEU A 32 3.72 19.86 -10.20
CA LEU A 32 4.33 19.98 -11.52
C LEU A 32 3.32 20.35 -12.60
N HIS A 33 2.11 19.80 -12.54
CA HIS A 33 1.05 20.15 -13.48
C HIS A 33 0.66 21.61 -13.36
N GLU A 34 0.48 22.13 -12.14
CA GLU A 34 0.19 23.55 -11.91
C GLU A 34 1.36 24.45 -12.33
N ALA A 35 2.60 24.08 -11.97
CA ALA A 35 3.79 24.84 -12.39
C ALA A 35 3.90 24.92 -13.91
N ARG A 36 3.65 23.83 -14.65
CA ARG A 36 3.69 23.85 -16.13
C ARG A 36 2.69 24.82 -16.74
N LYS A 37 1.55 25.11 -16.09
CA LYS A 37 0.57 26.10 -16.58
C LYS A 37 1.11 27.53 -16.56
N THR A 38 2.12 27.82 -15.74
CA THR A 38 2.73 29.15 -15.68
C THR A 38 3.77 29.37 -16.77
N GLY A 39 3.99 28.40 -17.67
CA GLY A 39 4.92 28.50 -18.79
C GLY A 39 6.40 28.39 -18.40
N VAL A 40 6.71 27.85 -17.22
CA VAL A 40 8.11 27.62 -16.81
C VAL A 40 8.71 26.41 -17.53
N ASP A 41 9.92 26.57 -18.08
CA ASP A 41 10.64 25.51 -18.78
C ASP A 41 11.03 24.34 -17.86
N ASP A 42 11.46 24.65 -16.62
CA ASP A 42 11.85 23.66 -15.62
C ASP A 42 10.90 23.68 -14.43
N ALA A 43 9.72 23.06 -14.60
CA ALA A 43 8.70 22.97 -13.54
C ALA A 43 9.16 22.22 -12.27
N ILE A 44 10.21 21.38 -12.34
CA ILE A 44 10.70 20.62 -11.19
C ILE A 44 11.37 21.55 -10.18
N ARG A 45 12.12 22.55 -10.65
CA ARG A 45 12.83 23.48 -9.79
C ARG A 45 11.94 24.20 -8.77
N PRO A 46 10.87 24.93 -9.16
CA PRO A 46 10.02 25.63 -8.20
C PRO A 46 9.31 24.66 -7.24
N VAL A 47 8.97 23.46 -7.70
CA VAL A 47 8.37 22.42 -6.83
C VAL A 47 9.37 21.94 -5.78
N ALA A 48 10.61 21.65 -6.19
CA ALA A 48 11.67 21.24 -5.27
C ALA A 48 12.02 22.35 -4.26
N GLU A 49 12.05 23.60 -4.71
CA GLU A 49 12.29 24.78 -3.87
C GLU A 49 11.18 24.95 -2.82
N ALA A 50 9.91 24.87 -3.23
CA ALA A 50 8.79 24.94 -2.32
C ALA A 50 8.79 23.82 -1.27
N ILE A 51 9.20 22.60 -1.66
CA ILE A 51 9.33 21.48 -0.71
C ILE A 51 10.49 21.73 0.26
N ALA A 52 11.61 22.28 -0.21
CA ALA A 52 12.82 22.45 0.58
C ALA A 52 12.84 23.70 1.48
N GLU A 53 11.92 24.65 1.27
CA GLU A 53 11.87 25.93 1.98
C GLU A 53 11.85 25.74 3.51
N ASP A 54 10.91 24.92 4.00
CA ASP A 54 10.70 24.66 5.43
C ASP A 54 11.04 23.22 5.86
N LEU A 55 11.71 22.45 5.00
CA LEU A 55 11.98 21.04 5.22
C LEU A 55 13.48 20.74 5.32
N ARG A 56 13.87 20.04 6.39
CA ARG A 56 15.24 19.54 6.61
C ARG A 56 15.34 18.03 6.59
N LEU A 57 14.25 17.32 6.94
CA LEU A 57 14.18 15.87 6.92
C LEU A 57 12.91 15.39 6.23
N LEU A 58 13.08 14.58 5.18
CA LEU A 58 12.00 13.87 4.52
C LEU A 58 12.11 12.37 4.81
N SER A 59 11.10 11.83 5.47
CA SER A 59 11.02 10.42 5.88
C SER A 59 10.01 9.69 5.00
N PHE A 60 10.50 8.80 4.13
CA PHE A 60 9.67 7.99 3.24
C PHE A 60 9.42 6.59 3.79
N ASP A 61 8.15 6.23 3.87
CA ASP A 61 7.75 4.83 4.05
C ASP A 61 7.63 4.12 2.71
N GLU A 62 8.15 2.89 2.67
CA GLU A 62 7.97 1.93 1.59
C GLU A 62 8.26 2.53 0.20
N MET A 63 9.47 3.07 0.04
CA MET A 63 9.93 3.58 -1.24
C MET A 63 9.97 2.45 -2.27
N GLN A 64 9.05 2.52 -3.23
CA GLN A 64 8.95 1.64 -4.38
C GLN A 64 8.50 2.45 -5.58
N ILE A 65 9.07 2.15 -6.75
CA ILE A 65 8.75 2.84 -8.00
C ILE A 65 8.23 1.81 -8.97
N THR A 66 7.03 2.04 -9.50
CA THR A 66 6.35 1.13 -10.43
C THR A 66 6.03 1.81 -11.76
N ASP A 67 5.88 3.14 -11.79
CA ASP A 67 5.53 3.92 -12.97
C ASP A 67 6.75 4.66 -13.57
N ILE A 68 6.83 4.68 -14.90
CA ILE A 68 7.85 5.40 -15.67
C ILE A 68 7.78 6.91 -15.47
N ALA A 69 6.59 7.49 -15.28
CA ALA A 69 6.40 8.91 -15.06
C ALA A 69 7.09 9.35 -13.76
N ASP A 70 6.93 8.55 -12.70
CA ASP A 70 7.61 8.76 -11.42
C ASP A 70 9.11 8.58 -11.55
N ALA A 71 9.55 7.53 -12.25
CA ALA A 71 10.96 7.24 -12.48
C ALA A 71 11.72 8.41 -13.13
N MET A 72 11.08 9.14 -14.06
CA MET A 72 11.68 10.28 -14.74
C MET A 72 11.76 11.55 -13.87
N ILE A 73 10.80 11.73 -12.95
CA ILE A 73 10.70 12.93 -12.11
C ILE A 73 11.58 12.79 -10.86
N VAL A 74 11.54 11.62 -10.21
CA VAL A 74 12.11 11.39 -8.89
C VAL A 74 13.61 11.69 -8.85
N GLY A 75 14.36 11.33 -9.89
CA GLY A 75 15.81 11.51 -9.91
C GLY A 75 16.22 12.98 -9.86
N ARG A 76 15.58 13.80 -10.69
CA ARG A 76 15.81 15.25 -10.69
C ARG A 76 15.34 15.91 -9.40
N LEU A 77 14.19 15.49 -8.88
CA LEU A 77 13.65 16.00 -7.63
C LEU A 77 14.62 15.73 -6.46
N PHE A 78 15.04 14.48 -6.27
CA PHE A 78 15.95 14.10 -5.19
C PHE A 78 17.29 14.81 -5.29
N GLN A 79 17.83 14.95 -6.51
CA GLN A 79 19.05 15.71 -6.73
C GLN A 79 18.90 17.14 -6.18
N MET A 80 17.82 17.84 -6.53
CA MET A 80 17.57 19.20 -6.04
C MET A 80 17.34 19.25 -4.53
N LEU A 81 16.61 18.29 -3.96
CA LEU A 81 16.41 18.21 -2.51
C LEU A 81 17.75 18.05 -1.77
N PHE A 82 18.64 17.18 -2.27
CA PHE A 82 19.98 17.00 -1.70
C PHE A 82 20.85 18.26 -1.85
N GLU A 83 20.82 18.92 -3.01
CA GLU A 83 21.52 20.19 -3.23
C GLU A 83 21.03 21.31 -2.30
N ARG A 84 19.77 21.27 -1.88
CA ARG A 84 19.17 22.20 -0.91
C ARG A 84 19.39 21.79 0.56
N GLY A 85 20.09 20.69 0.80
CA GLY A 85 20.41 20.20 2.14
C GLY A 85 19.28 19.47 2.86
N VAL A 86 18.28 18.97 2.11
CA VAL A 86 17.24 18.09 2.66
C VAL A 86 17.84 16.70 2.88
N THR A 87 17.77 16.21 4.11
CA THR A 87 18.13 14.83 4.43
C THR A 87 16.95 13.92 4.10
N VAL A 88 17.20 12.82 3.39
CA VAL A 88 16.19 11.80 3.09
C VAL A 88 16.49 10.53 3.84
N VAL A 89 15.49 9.99 4.54
CA VAL A 89 15.53 8.65 5.12
C VAL A 89 14.36 7.87 4.54
N ALA A 90 14.62 6.67 4.03
CA ALA A 90 13.61 5.85 3.38
C ALA A 90 13.67 4.42 3.91
N THR A 91 12.50 3.80 4.07
CA THR A 91 12.40 2.34 4.17
C THR A 91 12.02 1.77 2.81
N SER A 92 12.62 0.66 2.39
CA SER A 92 12.23 -0.08 1.19
C SER A 92 12.37 -1.58 1.44
N ASN A 93 11.57 -2.37 0.73
CA ASN A 93 11.72 -3.82 0.66
C ASN A 93 12.65 -4.26 -0.49
N ARG A 94 13.19 -3.31 -1.26
CA ARG A 94 14.10 -3.56 -2.37
C ARG A 94 15.38 -2.76 -2.15
N VAL A 95 16.51 -3.39 -2.44
CA VAL A 95 17.79 -2.66 -2.54
C VAL A 95 17.72 -1.66 -3.70
N PRO A 96 18.55 -0.58 -3.70
CA PRO A 96 18.47 0.45 -4.73
C PRO A 96 18.49 -0.06 -6.17
N ASP A 97 19.28 -1.12 -6.46
CA ASP A 97 19.36 -1.73 -7.79
C ASP A 97 18.04 -2.32 -8.30
N ASP A 98 17.17 -2.73 -7.36
CA ASP A 98 15.92 -3.44 -7.63
C ASP A 98 14.67 -2.55 -7.53
N LEU A 99 14.82 -1.27 -7.14
CA LEU A 99 13.72 -0.32 -6.94
C LEU A 99 12.82 -0.12 -8.17
N TYR A 100 13.35 -0.32 -9.37
CA TYR A 100 12.64 -0.26 -10.65
C TYR A 100 13.11 -1.38 -11.58
N LYS A 101 13.29 -2.57 -11.00
CA LYS A 101 13.63 -3.79 -11.75
C LYS A 101 12.53 -4.08 -12.76
N ASP A 102 12.92 -4.42 -13.98
CA ASP A 102 12.02 -4.73 -15.11
C ASP A 102 11.09 -3.57 -15.55
N GLY A 103 11.28 -2.36 -15.01
CA GLY A 103 10.52 -1.18 -15.38
C GLY A 103 10.78 -0.73 -16.83
N LEU A 104 9.75 -0.16 -17.46
CA LEU A 104 9.86 0.41 -18.80
C LEU A 104 10.93 1.51 -18.84
N ASN A 105 11.80 1.46 -19.86
CA ASN A 105 12.94 2.37 -20.01
C ASN A 105 13.87 2.46 -18.78
N ARG A 106 14.06 1.35 -18.05
CA ARG A 106 15.00 1.23 -16.90
C ARG A 106 16.36 1.94 -17.10
N PRO A 107 17.00 1.95 -18.28
CA PRO A 107 18.25 2.71 -18.47
C PRO A 107 18.17 4.18 -18.07
N LEU A 108 17.01 4.84 -18.22
CA LEU A 108 16.80 6.23 -17.81
C LEU A 108 16.75 6.39 -16.28
N PHE A 109 16.49 5.31 -15.55
CA PHE A 109 16.41 5.29 -14.09
C PHE A 109 17.75 4.96 -13.41
N LEU A 110 18.68 4.33 -14.13
CA LEU A 110 20.02 3.98 -13.61
C LEU A 110 20.77 5.19 -13.00
N PRO A 111 20.71 6.41 -13.55
CA PRO A 111 21.35 7.57 -12.92
C PRO A 111 20.80 7.87 -11.52
N PHE A 112 19.50 7.65 -11.29
CA PHE A 112 18.91 7.84 -9.96
C PHE A 112 19.37 6.76 -8.99
N ILE A 113 19.48 5.51 -9.43
CA ILE A 113 20.09 4.45 -8.60
C ILE A 113 21.52 4.83 -8.22
N GLY A 114 22.29 5.37 -9.16
CA GLY A 114 23.62 5.92 -8.90
C GLY A 114 23.60 7.03 -7.86
N LEU A 115 22.68 7.99 -7.98
CA LEU A 115 22.49 9.07 -6.99
C LEU A 115 22.19 8.53 -5.59
N LEU A 116 21.29 7.54 -5.47
CA LEU A 116 20.97 6.93 -4.18
C LEU A 116 22.20 6.28 -3.56
N LYS A 117 22.99 5.54 -4.36
CA LYS A 117 24.22 4.88 -3.88
C LYS A 117 25.32 5.88 -3.48
N ASP A 118 25.38 7.03 -4.14
CA ASP A 118 26.37 8.07 -3.85
C ASP A 118 25.97 8.92 -2.62
N ARG A 119 24.69 9.26 -2.50
CA ARG A 119 24.20 10.23 -1.51
C ARG A 119 23.57 9.60 -0.27
N MET A 120 23.23 8.31 -0.31
CA MET A 120 22.54 7.64 0.79
C MET A 120 23.31 6.43 1.27
N GLN A 121 23.22 6.18 2.58
CA GLN A 121 23.73 4.96 3.19
C GLN A 121 22.62 3.89 3.15
N VAL A 122 22.88 2.78 2.45
CA VAL A 122 22.01 1.62 2.48
C VAL A 122 22.34 0.80 3.73
N VAL A 123 21.37 0.69 4.62
CA VAL A 123 21.46 -0.17 5.81
C VAL A 123 20.51 -1.33 5.58
N GLU A 124 21.07 -2.52 5.43
CA GLU A 124 20.29 -3.75 5.42
C GLU A 124 19.84 -4.04 6.84
N LEU A 125 18.52 -4.17 7.01
CA LEU A 125 17.93 -4.61 8.27
C LEU A 125 17.86 -6.13 8.22
N GLU A 126 18.99 -6.79 8.49
CA GLU A 126 19.01 -8.24 8.68
C GLU A 126 18.16 -8.59 9.91
N SER A 127 17.09 -9.32 9.65
CA SER A 127 16.28 -9.92 10.68
C SER A 127 16.76 -11.36 10.81
N GLU A 128 17.62 -11.69 11.79
CA GLU A 128 18.12 -13.07 12.05
C GLU A 128 17.00 -14.11 12.12
N THR A 129 15.80 -13.65 12.45
CA THR A 129 14.54 -14.36 12.29
C THR A 129 13.67 -13.44 11.45
N ASP A 130 13.19 -13.83 10.27
CA ASP A 130 12.20 -13.01 9.57
C ASP A 130 10.91 -13.00 10.41
N TYR A 131 10.82 -12.06 11.35
CA TYR A 131 9.66 -11.87 12.20
C TYR A 131 8.43 -11.51 11.35
N ARG A 132 8.55 -11.16 10.06
CA ARG A 132 7.40 -10.90 9.18
C ARG A 132 6.80 -12.19 8.64
N GLN A 133 7.62 -13.12 8.16
CA GLN A 133 7.14 -14.45 7.77
C GLN A 133 6.71 -15.27 8.98
N HIS A 134 7.50 -15.30 10.06
CA HIS A 134 7.16 -16.13 11.23
C HIS A 134 5.97 -15.65 12.08
N ARG A 135 5.60 -14.35 12.05
CA ARG A 135 4.41 -13.87 12.79
C ARG A 135 3.09 -14.24 12.13
N LEU A 136 3.05 -14.37 10.80
CA LEU A 136 1.85 -14.78 10.06
C LEU A 136 1.89 -16.25 9.59
N ALA A 137 3.07 -16.87 9.53
CA ALA A 137 3.21 -18.30 9.29
C ALA A 137 2.64 -19.06 10.48
N GLY A 138 1.39 -19.52 10.33
CA GLY A 138 0.62 -20.20 11.38
C GLY A 138 -0.43 -19.32 12.05
N ALA A 139 -0.46 -18.01 11.80
CA ALA A 139 -1.54 -17.16 12.29
C ALA A 139 -2.82 -17.40 11.48
N ARG A 140 -3.94 -17.58 12.18
CA ARG A 140 -5.26 -17.67 11.57
C ARG A 140 -5.54 -16.35 10.85
N VAL A 141 -5.67 -16.38 9.52
CA VAL A 141 -5.98 -15.21 8.69
C VAL A 141 -7.46 -15.11 8.29
N TYR A 142 -8.26 -16.12 8.63
CA TYR A 142 -9.69 -16.13 8.34
C TYR A 142 -10.49 -16.47 9.59
N PHE A 143 -11.39 -15.56 9.97
CA PHE A 143 -12.16 -15.61 11.19
C PHE A 143 -13.64 -15.79 10.86
N THR A 144 -14.25 -16.81 11.43
CA THR A 144 -15.68 -17.07 11.31
C THR A 144 -16.19 -17.72 12.60
N PRO A 145 -17.40 -17.36 13.08
CA PRO A 145 -18.25 -16.28 12.55
C PRO A 145 -17.68 -14.88 12.84
N ALA A 146 -18.08 -13.89 12.04
CA ALA A 146 -17.77 -12.48 12.24
C ALA A 146 -18.46 -11.96 13.52
N GLY A 147 -17.73 -11.98 14.62
CA GLY A 147 -18.23 -11.64 15.96
C GLY A 147 -17.18 -10.95 16.83
N ALA A 148 -17.48 -10.82 18.12
CA ALA A 148 -16.61 -10.11 19.07
C ALA A 148 -15.21 -10.74 19.18
N GLU A 149 -15.11 -12.07 19.12
CA GLU A 149 -13.85 -12.80 19.13
C GLU A 149 -13.01 -12.49 17.87
N ALA A 150 -13.62 -12.55 16.69
CA ALA A 150 -12.98 -12.20 15.43
C ALA A 150 -12.47 -10.75 15.42
N ARG A 151 -13.28 -9.80 15.89
CA ARG A 151 -12.87 -8.38 16.01
C ARG A 151 -11.71 -8.19 16.97
N THR A 152 -11.69 -8.91 18.09
CA THR A 152 -10.58 -8.85 19.06
C THR A 152 -9.30 -9.41 18.46
N ALA A 153 -9.37 -10.57 17.80
CA ALA A 153 -8.23 -11.18 17.13
C ALA A 153 -7.68 -10.28 16.02
N ILE A 154 -8.55 -9.72 15.18
CA ILE A 154 -8.17 -8.78 14.11
C ILE A 154 -7.56 -7.50 14.69
N ALA A 155 -8.11 -6.95 15.78
CA ALA A 155 -7.54 -5.77 16.43
C ALA A 155 -6.13 -6.02 16.96
N ASN A 156 -5.86 -7.20 17.52
CA ASN A 156 -4.52 -7.61 17.95
C ASN A 156 -3.58 -7.76 16.76
N ILE A 157 -4.01 -8.43 15.69
CA ILE A 157 -3.20 -8.55 14.46
C ILE A 157 -2.90 -7.18 13.86
N TRP A 158 -3.89 -6.28 13.81
CA TRP A 158 -3.68 -4.91 13.38
C TRP A 158 -2.62 -4.21 14.22
N LEU A 159 -2.70 -4.31 15.55
CA LEU A 159 -1.71 -3.74 16.47
C LEU A 159 -0.31 -4.32 16.22
N GLU A 160 -0.18 -5.62 16.06
CA GLU A 160 1.09 -6.31 15.79
C GLU A 160 1.71 -5.93 14.44
N LEU A 161 0.87 -5.76 13.41
CA LEU A 161 1.32 -5.44 12.06
C LEU A 161 1.67 -3.96 11.89
N THR A 162 1.01 -3.07 12.63
CA THR A 162 1.14 -1.61 12.47
C THR A 162 1.94 -0.94 13.58
N GLY A 163 2.16 -1.62 14.71
CA GLY A 163 2.78 -1.01 15.91
C GLY A 163 1.83 -0.12 16.72
N GLY A 164 0.54 -0.05 16.34
CA GLY A 164 -0.53 0.62 17.09
C GLY A 164 -0.82 2.05 16.65
N GLY A 165 -2.08 2.31 16.25
CA GLY A 165 -2.58 3.56 15.65
C GLY A 165 -2.68 3.47 14.11
N GLY A 166 -3.53 4.28 13.46
CA GLY A 166 -3.58 4.41 12.00
C GLY A 166 -2.95 5.74 11.54
N ASP A 167 -2.29 5.75 10.38
CA ASP A 167 -1.77 7.00 9.77
C ASP A 167 -2.92 7.80 9.09
N GLY A 168 -4.18 7.39 9.32
CA GLY A 168 -5.38 7.95 8.70
C GLY A 168 -5.74 7.27 7.38
N PRO A 169 -6.70 7.85 6.62
CA PRO A 169 -7.19 7.23 5.40
C PRO A 169 -6.15 7.28 4.28
N LEU A 170 -5.92 6.14 3.62
CA LEU A 170 -5.14 6.09 2.38
C LEU A 170 -6.05 6.45 1.20
N ARG A 171 -5.67 7.49 0.46
CA ARG A 171 -6.42 7.96 -0.71
C ARG A 171 -5.63 7.62 -1.98
N LEU A 172 -6.23 6.82 -2.85
CA LEU A 172 -5.66 6.36 -4.11
C LEU A 172 -6.35 7.08 -5.27
N ALA A 173 -5.57 7.77 -6.12
CA ALA A 173 -6.08 8.36 -7.35
C ALA A 173 -6.12 7.29 -8.45
N VAL A 174 -7.32 6.94 -8.92
CA VAL A 174 -7.53 5.92 -9.95
C VAL A 174 -8.33 6.53 -11.08
N LYS A 175 -7.72 6.74 -12.27
CA LYS A 175 -8.39 7.22 -13.49
C LYS A 175 -9.39 8.37 -13.26
N GLY A 176 -9.00 9.39 -12.51
CA GLY A 176 -9.80 10.59 -12.26
C GLY A 176 -10.83 10.50 -11.13
N ARG A 177 -10.90 9.38 -10.39
CA ARG A 177 -11.62 9.27 -9.11
C ARG A 177 -10.65 9.00 -7.96
N GLN A 178 -11.14 9.19 -6.73
CA GLN A 178 -10.40 8.91 -5.50
C GLN A 178 -11.04 7.72 -4.78
N VAL A 179 -10.24 6.68 -4.52
CA VAL A 179 -10.60 5.52 -3.71
C VAL A 179 -10.00 5.73 -2.32
N THR A 180 -10.79 5.51 -1.26
CA THR A 180 -10.33 5.75 0.12
C THR A 180 -10.39 4.47 0.92
N LEU A 181 -9.27 4.08 1.53
CA LEU A 181 -9.21 3.08 2.58
C LEU A 181 -9.21 3.80 3.92
N PRO A 182 -10.18 3.55 4.81
CA PRO A 182 -10.42 4.36 6.01
C PRO A 182 -9.27 4.28 7.01
N ASP A 183 -8.74 3.08 7.23
CA ASP A 183 -7.63 2.83 8.12
C ASP A 183 -6.46 2.23 7.34
N HIS A 184 -5.33 2.95 7.33
CA HIS A 184 -4.11 2.48 6.71
C HIS A 184 -2.89 2.86 7.54
N ARG A 185 -1.91 1.95 7.61
CA ARG A 185 -0.59 2.22 8.15
C ARG A 185 0.43 1.19 7.68
N SER A 186 1.62 1.66 7.28
CA SER A 186 2.76 0.78 6.96
C SER A 186 2.41 -0.37 5.99
N GLY A 187 1.70 -0.03 4.92
CA GLY A 187 1.27 -0.97 3.88
C GLY A 187 0.17 -1.93 4.31
N VAL A 188 -0.43 -1.75 5.49
CA VAL A 188 -1.56 -2.52 5.99
C VAL A 188 -2.79 -1.63 5.93
N ALA A 189 -3.82 -2.06 5.22
CA ALA A 189 -5.11 -1.40 5.22
C ALA A 189 -6.17 -2.25 5.90
N ARG A 190 -7.14 -1.59 6.51
CA ARG A 190 -8.28 -2.18 7.18
C ARG A 190 -9.55 -1.47 6.75
N ALA A 191 -10.55 -2.25 6.37
CA ALA A 191 -11.86 -1.76 5.96
C ALA A 191 -12.93 -2.83 6.23
N SER A 192 -14.16 -2.41 6.44
CA SER A 192 -15.32 -3.31 6.41
C SER A 192 -15.66 -3.73 4.98
N PHE A 193 -16.38 -4.84 4.85
CA PHE A 193 -16.92 -5.31 3.57
C PHE A 193 -17.72 -4.21 2.84
N TRP A 194 -18.53 -3.44 3.56
CA TRP A 194 -19.40 -2.43 2.95
C TRP A 194 -18.66 -1.15 2.51
N GLU A 195 -17.51 -0.86 3.12
CA GLU A 195 -16.64 0.25 2.69
C GLU A 195 -15.91 -0.07 1.37
N LEU A 196 -15.67 -1.36 1.07
CA LEU A 196 -15.06 -1.79 -0.18
C LEU A 196 -16.12 -2.18 -1.22
N CYS A 197 -16.91 -3.20 -0.91
CA CYS A 197 -17.83 -3.83 -1.85
C CYS A 197 -19.19 -3.13 -1.89
N GLY A 198 -19.57 -2.36 -0.86
CA GLY A 198 -20.78 -1.52 -0.89
C GLY A 198 -20.64 -0.26 -1.73
N GLN A 199 -19.40 0.15 -2.05
CA GLN A 199 -19.09 1.31 -2.88
C GLN A 199 -19.07 0.94 -4.37
N PRO A 200 -19.28 1.89 -5.30
CA PRO A 200 -19.25 1.65 -6.75
C PRO A 200 -17.82 1.51 -7.30
N LEU A 201 -17.00 0.67 -6.67
CA LEU A 201 -15.63 0.35 -7.11
C LEU A 201 -15.65 -0.69 -8.24
N GLY A 202 -14.74 -0.52 -9.19
CA GLY A 202 -14.52 -1.43 -10.31
C GLY A 202 -13.17 -2.16 -10.26
N PRO A 203 -12.86 -3.01 -11.26
CA PRO A 203 -11.62 -3.79 -11.29
C PRO A 203 -10.35 -2.95 -11.16
N ALA A 204 -10.28 -1.79 -11.84
CA ALA A 204 -9.11 -0.91 -11.77
C ALA A 204 -8.90 -0.31 -10.37
N ASP A 205 -9.99 -0.11 -9.61
CA ASP A 205 -9.94 0.41 -8.24
C ASP A 205 -9.37 -0.66 -7.30
N TYR A 206 -9.79 -1.92 -7.46
CA TYR A 206 -9.29 -3.04 -6.67
C TYR A 206 -7.84 -3.40 -6.97
N LEU A 207 -7.41 -3.31 -8.23
CA LEU A 207 -5.99 -3.46 -8.59
C LEU A 207 -5.14 -2.37 -7.93
N ALA A 208 -5.60 -1.12 -7.97
CA ALA A 208 -4.89 -0.02 -7.29
C ALA A 208 -4.81 -0.23 -5.77
N ILE A 209 -5.87 -0.78 -5.14
CA ILE A 209 -5.83 -1.18 -3.73
C ILE A 209 -4.78 -2.26 -3.51
N ALA A 210 -4.81 -3.34 -4.31
CA ALA A 210 -3.91 -4.48 -4.18
C ALA A 210 -2.44 -4.09 -4.36
N ASP A 211 -2.14 -3.17 -5.27
CA ASP A 211 -0.79 -2.64 -5.51
C ASP A 211 -0.32 -1.71 -4.40
N ALA A 212 -1.24 -1.01 -3.73
CA ALA A 212 -0.91 -0.02 -2.71
C ALA A 212 -0.67 -0.62 -1.32
N VAL A 213 -1.13 -1.85 -1.06
CA VAL A 213 -1.07 -2.47 0.27
C VAL A 213 -0.45 -3.86 0.20
N ARG A 214 0.40 -4.19 1.17
CA ARG A 214 0.94 -5.55 1.35
C ARG A 214 -0.02 -6.48 2.08
N VAL A 215 -0.89 -5.92 2.94
CA VAL A 215 -1.90 -6.65 3.70
C VAL A 215 -3.20 -5.87 3.65
N LEU A 216 -4.28 -6.54 3.24
CA LEU A 216 -5.64 -6.00 3.35
C LEU A 216 -6.41 -6.80 4.39
N ILE A 217 -6.95 -6.09 5.39
CA ILE A 217 -7.88 -6.63 6.37
C ILE A 217 -9.30 -6.25 5.95
N VAL A 218 -10.16 -7.25 5.72
CA VAL A 218 -11.57 -7.06 5.38
C VAL A 218 -12.45 -7.61 6.49
N GLU A 219 -13.20 -6.73 7.15
CA GLU A 219 -14.05 -7.12 8.28
C GLU A 219 -15.52 -7.29 7.91
N ASP A 220 -16.18 -8.18 8.65
CA ASP A 220 -17.63 -8.36 8.66
C ASP A 220 -18.21 -8.69 7.27
N ILE A 221 -17.55 -9.60 6.53
CA ILE A 221 -18.06 -10.14 5.27
C ILE A 221 -19.39 -10.87 5.55
N PRO A 222 -20.52 -10.39 5.02
CA PRO A 222 -21.82 -10.96 5.33
C PRO A 222 -22.05 -12.27 4.55
N HIS A 223 -23.16 -12.95 4.84
CA HIS A 223 -23.71 -13.90 3.87
C HIS A 223 -24.10 -13.13 2.60
N LEU A 224 -23.65 -13.66 1.47
CA LEU A 224 -23.97 -13.16 0.15
C LEU A 224 -25.21 -13.91 -0.35
N SER A 225 -26.01 -13.20 -1.14
CA SER A 225 -27.33 -13.62 -1.59
C SER A 225 -27.73 -12.82 -2.83
N ALA A 226 -28.87 -13.15 -3.44
CA ALA A 226 -29.43 -12.33 -4.50
C ALA A 226 -29.72 -10.87 -4.09
N ALA A 227 -29.94 -10.60 -2.80
CA ALA A 227 -30.25 -9.26 -2.29
C ALA A 227 -29.04 -8.30 -2.30
N ASN A 228 -27.82 -8.83 -2.24
CA ASN A 228 -26.55 -8.10 -2.28
C ASN A 228 -25.65 -8.61 -3.42
N TYR A 229 -26.29 -8.92 -4.56
CA TYR A 229 -25.63 -9.52 -5.73
C TYR A 229 -24.52 -8.63 -6.32
N ASN A 230 -24.72 -7.31 -6.35
CA ASN A 230 -23.72 -6.38 -6.89
C ASN A 230 -22.47 -6.34 -6.00
N GLU A 231 -22.67 -6.37 -4.69
CA GLU A 231 -21.60 -6.38 -3.70
C GLU A 231 -20.86 -7.73 -3.72
N ALA A 232 -21.59 -8.84 -3.90
CA ALA A 232 -21.00 -10.16 -4.11
C ALA A 232 -20.08 -10.18 -5.34
N LYS A 233 -20.54 -9.63 -6.48
CA LYS A 233 -19.71 -9.50 -7.70
C LYS A 233 -18.46 -8.65 -7.48
N ARG A 234 -18.59 -7.55 -6.75
CA ARG A 234 -17.46 -6.68 -6.40
C ARG A 234 -16.48 -7.40 -5.49
N PHE A 235 -16.97 -8.21 -4.55
CA PHE A 235 -16.13 -9.03 -3.71
C PHE A 235 -15.36 -10.09 -4.50
N VAL A 236 -16.01 -10.77 -5.45
CA VAL A 236 -15.31 -11.67 -6.41
C VAL A 236 -14.18 -10.92 -7.10
N THR A 237 -14.46 -9.72 -7.62
CA THR A 237 -13.47 -8.89 -8.31
C THR A 237 -12.31 -8.48 -7.39
N LEU A 238 -12.60 -8.11 -6.14
CA LEU A 238 -11.59 -7.79 -5.14
C LEU A 238 -10.69 -8.99 -4.86
N ILE A 239 -11.26 -10.17 -4.59
CA ILE A 239 -10.48 -11.38 -4.32
C ILE A 239 -9.60 -11.75 -5.52
N ASP A 240 -10.13 -11.61 -6.74
CA ASP A 240 -9.39 -11.87 -7.97
C ASP A 240 -8.16 -10.93 -8.08
N ALA A 241 -8.34 -9.63 -7.82
CA ALA A 241 -7.24 -8.66 -7.83
C ALA A 241 -6.17 -8.95 -6.76
N LEU A 242 -6.59 -9.23 -5.52
CA LEU A 242 -5.67 -9.58 -4.43
C LEU A 242 -4.91 -10.88 -4.70
N TYR A 243 -5.59 -11.86 -5.29
CA TYR A 243 -5.01 -13.15 -5.62
C TYR A 243 -3.92 -13.00 -6.69
N GLU A 244 -4.20 -12.24 -7.75
CA GLU A 244 -3.23 -11.96 -8.83
C GLU A 244 -2.03 -11.15 -8.34
N ALA A 245 -2.25 -10.14 -7.49
CA ALA A 245 -1.20 -9.32 -6.90
C ALA A 245 -0.42 -10.02 -5.77
N ARG A 246 -0.85 -11.22 -5.35
CA ARG A 246 -0.36 -11.93 -4.15
C ARG A 246 -0.42 -11.08 -2.87
N THR A 247 -1.39 -10.18 -2.77
CA THR A 247 -1.63 -9.39 -1.56
C THR A 247 -2.14 -10.30 -0.45
N ARG A 248 -1.59 -10.15 0.77
CA ARG A 248 -2.06 -10.94 1.93
C ARG A 248 -3.44 -10.46 2.36
N LEU A 249 -4.40 -11.37 2.46
CA LEU A 249 -5.75 -11.10 2.97
C LEU A 249 -5.89 -11.62 4.40
N ILE A 250 -6.42 -10.79 5.29
CA ILE A 250 -6.99 -11.20 6.58
C ILE A 250 -8.47 -10.86 6.55
N ALA A 251 -9.34 -11.79 6.92
CA ALA A 251 -10.78 -11.58 6.80
C ALA A 251 -11.57 -12.07 8.02
N SER A 252 -12.61 -11.33 8.41
CA SER A 252 -13.71 -11.88 9.20
C SER A 252 -14.96 -12.01 8.35
N ALA A 253 -15.64 -13.15 8.48
CA ALA A 253 -16.78 -13.47 7.64
C ALA A 253 -17.86 -14.23 8.41
N ALA A 254 -19.10 -14.11 7.93
CA ALA A 254 -20.28 -14.70 8.56
C ALA A 254 -20.21 -16.25 8.60
N ASP A 255 -19.56 -16.89 7.63
CA ASP A 255 -19.37 -18.34 7.53
C ASP A 255 -18.03 -18.66 6.83
N VAL A 256 -17.72 -19.93 6.63
CA VAL A 256 -16.57 -20.40 5.83
C VAL A 256 -16.73 -20.03 4.34
N PRO A 257 -15.64 -19.95 3.55
CA PRO A 257 -15.69 -19.51 2.16
C PRO A 257 -16.76 -20.20 1.30
N GLU A 258 -16.92 -21.51 1.41
CA GLU A 258 -17.91 -22.28 0.62
C GLU A 258 -19.36 -21.98 0.99
N ARG A 259 -19.60 -21.43 2.18
CA ARG A 259 -20.94 -21.17 2.73
C ARG A 259 -21.32 -19.69 2.67
N LEU A 260 -20.42 -18.83 2.19
CA LEU A 260 -20.72 -17.41 2.05
C LEU A 260 -21.75 -17.11 0.96
N TYR A 261 -21.84 -17.92 -0.10
CA TYR A 261 -22.84 -17.74 -1.16
C TYR A 261 -23.41 -19.08 -1.62
N LEU A 262 -24.46 -19.55 -0.96
CA LEU A 262 -25.03 -20.89 -1.18
C LEU A 262 -25.93 -20.97 -2.41
N GLU A 263 -26.70 -19.91 -2.70
CA GLU A 263 -27.77 -19.95 -3.72
C GLU A 263 -27.93 -18.62 -4.45
N GLY A 264 -28.27 -18.70 -5.75
CA GLY A 264 -28.53 -17.54 -6.61
C GLY A 264 -27.70 -17.54 -7.90
N ALA A 265 -27.99 -16.58 -8.78
CA ALA A 265 -27.17 -16.32 -9.96
C ALA A 265 -25.75 -15.96 -9.53
N GLY A 266 -24.71 -16.59 -10.09
CA GLY A 266 -23.31 -16.34 -9.73
C GLY A 266 -22.73 -17.23 -8.62
N SER A 267 -23.50 -18.17 -8.05
CA SER A 267 -22.99 -19.19 -7.11
C SER A 267 -21.81 -19.99 -7.69
N PHE A 268 -21.89 -20.37 -8.97
CA PHE A 268 -20.80 -21.05 -9.69
C PHE A 268 -19.53 -20.19 -9.81
N GLU A 269 -19.66 -18.88 -10.11
CA GLU A 269 -18.50 -17.97 -10.16
C GLU A 269 -17.86 -17.82 -8.77
N PHE A 270 -18.68 -17.91 -7.72
CA PHE A 270 -18.24 -17.79 -6.34
C PHE A 270 -17.52 -19.03 -5.82
N GLU A 271 -17.78 -20.23 -6.34
CA GLU A 271 -17.00 -21.43 -5.99
C GLU A 271 -15.50 -21.23 -6.26
N ARG A 272 -15.17 -20.56 -7.37
CA ARG A 272 -13.78 -20.18 -7.68
C ARG A 272 -13.21 -19.22 -6.64
N THR A 273 -14.00 -18.23 -6.23
CA THR A 273 -13.62 -17.28 -5.17
C THR A 273 -13.43 -17.97 -3.83
N ALA A 274 -14.27 -18.96 -3.49
CA ALA A 274 -14.13 -19.75 -2.27
C ALA A 274 -12.83 -20.57 -2.27
N SER A 275 -12.46 -21.19 -3.39
CA SER A 275 -11.16 -21.87 -3.55
C SER A 275 -10.00 -20.91 -3.34
N ARG A 276 -10.03 -19.74 -3.99
CA ARG A 276 -9.00 -18.71 -3.83
C ARG A 276 -8.87 -18.26 -2.38
N LEU A 277 -9.99 -18.01 -1.70
CA LEU A 277 -10.00 -17.67 -0.28
C LEU A 277 -9.37 -18.76 0.59
N ARG A 278 -9.55 -20.05 0.27
CA ARG A 278 -8.87 -21.15 0.97
C ARG A 278 -7.37 -21.17 0.69
N GLU A 279 -6.96 -21.01 -0.57
CA GLU A 279 -5.55 -20.98 -0.95
C GLU A 279 -4.82 -19.81 -0.28
N MET A 280 -5.46 -18.64 -0.22
CA MET A 280 -4.96 -17.44 0.47
C MET A 280 -4.80 -17.62 1.99
N GLN A 281 -5.46 -18.62 2.60
CA GLN A 281 -5.29 -18.96 4.01
C GLN A 281 -4.04 -19.77 4.30
N SER A 282 -3.40 -20.35 3.29
CA SER A 282 -2.19 -21.15 3.49
C SER A 282 -1.03 -20.30 4.03
N ALA A 283 -0.16 -20.94 4.81
CA ALA A 283 1.01 -20.28 5.40
C ALA A 283 1.97 -19.76 4.32
N ASP A 284 2.07 -20.49 3.20
CA ASP A 284 3.04 -20.23 2.13
C ASP A 284 2.52 -19.24 1.06
N TRP A 285 1.28 -18.76 1.18
CA TRP A 285 0.62 -17.97 0.13
C TRP A 285 1.34 -16.66 -0.27
N ALA A 286 1.79 -15.88 0.72
CA ALA A 286 2.35 -14.54 0.50
C ALA A 286 3.87 -14.47 0.80
N GLY A 287 4.56 -15.62 0.80
CA GLY A 287 5.96 -15.75 1.20
C GLY A 287 6.99 -15.53 0.08
N GLY A 288 6.63 -14.90 -1.05
CA GLY A 288 7.48 -14.74 -2.23
C GLY A 288 7.74 -13.30 -2.62
#